data_AF-A0A0D2P1P0-F1
#
_entry.id   AF-A0A0D2P1P0-F1
#
_cell.length_a   1.000
_cell.length_b   1.000
_cell.length_c   1.000
_cell.angle_alpha   90.00
_cell.angle_beta   90.00
_cell.angle_gamma   90.00
#
_symmetry.space_group_name_H-M   'P 1'
#
loop_
_entity.id
_entity.type
_entity.pdbx_description
1 polymer ?
#
loop_
_entity_poly.entity_id
_entity_poly.type
_entity_poly.pdbx_seq_one_letter_code
_entity_poly.pdbx_strand_id
1 'polypeptide(L)'
;LVNCFIVTERHVRVYVFGRDGLHYSVGVDIHENPEVFVRFMLGALSLEADVVGFDPTIYYSDGKRHVRTVDSDGLEVVYTMVHVRPVFYRRTIRGRGTTCWMVQNDEGDIFIVKDGWKALNRVHESTFLEKAENADGVGQMRGFQNRLALLSELRLINVNEMSAKMAKVFHDRELSRVILDYYGRSLEGFKSRGELLGAYHDALCGYQNLYKAGILHRDISVNDVLIGKPGAPAPNRGVIIDLDMAIELERTSSLYIVDFKTGTRAFQSINILGSYGRKNNSTPHSYMDDLESFFYILCWICCGY
;
A
#
# COMPACT_ATOMS: atom_id res chain seq x y z
N LEU A 1 14.49 -4.16 -0.48
CA LEU A 1 15.03 -4.15 0.92
C LEU A 1 16.02 -2.98 1.01
N VAL A 2 16.41 -2.53 2.21
CA VAL A 2 17.49 -1.52 2.34
C VAL A 2 18.66 -2.14 3.10
N ASN A 3 19.79 -2.28 2.41
CA ASN A 3 21.03 -2.83 2.95
C ASN A 3 21.92 -1.70 3.49
N CYS A 4 22.47 -1.90 4.68
CA CYS A 4 23.40 -0.98 5.32
C CYS A 4 24.57 -1.75 5.91
N PHE A 5 25.78 -1.19 5.81
CA PHE A 5 26.99 -1.76 6.40
C PHE A 5 27.41 -0.92 7.59
N ILE A 6 27.77 -1.57 8.69
CA ILE A 6 28.55 -0.95 9.74
C ILE A 6 29.96 -1.53 9.64
N VAL A 7 30.91 -0.66 9.32
CA VAL A 7 32.34 -0.99 9.23
C VAL A 7 33.06 -0.26 10.36
N THR A 8 33.88 -1.00 11.08
CA THR A 8 34.78 -0.50 12.13
C THR A 8 36.22 -0.88 11.77
N GLU A 9 37.19 -0.50 12.60
CA GLU A 9 38.60 -0.84 12.39
C GLU A 9 38.86 -2.35 12.25
N ARG A 10 38.04 -3.19 12.91
CA ARG A 10 38.21 -4.65 12.91
C ARG A 10 37.06 -5.43 12.31
N HIS A 11 35.84 -4.88 12.34
CA HIS A 11 34.65 -5.66 12.01
C HIS A 11 33.79 -5.00 10.96
N VAL A 12 33.17 -5.84 10.12
CA VAL A 12 32.05 -5.48 9.25
C VAL A 12 30.80 -6.25 9.64
N ARG A 13 29.64 -5.62 9.55
CA ARG A 13 28.33 -6.25 9.73
C ARG A 13 27.32 -5.67 8.75
N VAL A 14 26.48 -6.54 8.18
CA VAL A 14 25.38 -6.14 7.30
C VAL A 14 24.09 -6.05 8.12
N TYR A 15 23.35 -4.97 7.90
CA TYR A 15 22.02 -4.70 8.42
C TYR A 15 21.07 -4.60 7.23
N VAL A 16 19.98 -5.34 7.27
CA VAL A 16 18.98 -5.38 6.20
C VAL A 16 17.62 -5.00 6.76
N PHE A 17 17.19 -3.78 6.42
CA PHE A 17 15.87 -3.27 6.75
C PHE A 17 14.87 -3.74 5.71
N GLY A 18 13.79 -4.37 6.17
CA GLY A 18 12.68 -4.82 5.34
C GLY A 18 11.34 -4.47 5.97
N ARG A 19 10.26 -4.79 5.26
CA ARG A 19 8.89 -4.50 5.72
C ARG A 19 8.42 -5.41 6.85
N ASP A 20 9.15 -6.48 7.13
CA ASP A 20 9.05 -7.37 8.26
C ASP A 20 9.89 -6.94 9.47
N GLY A 21 10.94 -6.14 9.29
CA GLY A 21 11.79 -5.63 10.36
C GLY A 21 13.27 -5.50 9.99
N LEU A 22 14.12 -5.41 11.02
CA LEU A 22 15.58 -5.36 10.88
C LEU A 22 16.16 -6.76 11.06
N HIS A 23 16.96 -7.21 10.09
CA HIS A 23 17.80 -8.38 10.22
C HIS A 23 19.26 -7.93 10.15
N TYR A 24 20.15 -8.66 10.81
CA TYR A 24 21.57 -8.36 10.75
C TYR A 24 22.39 -9.64 10.73
N SER A 25 23.53 -9.60 10.05
CA SER A 25 24.49 -10.70 10.05
C SER A 25 25.23 -10.77 11.39
N VAL A 26 25.94 -11.88 11.62
CA VAL A 26 27.03 -11.87 12.60
C VAL A 26 28.07 -10.81 12.23
N GLY A 27 28.85 -10.36 13.21
CA GLY A 27 29.98 -9.48 12.93
C GLY A 27 31.13 -10.32 12.37
N VAL A 28 31.80 -9.84 11.35
CA VAL A 28 32.92 -10.52 10.70
C VAL A 28 34.17 -9.70 10.95
N ASP A 29 35.22 -10.31 11.52
CA ASP A 29 36.53 -9.68 11.62
C ASP A 29 37.18 -9.62 10.22
N ILE A 30 37.49 -8.41 9.75
CA ILE A 30 37.97 -8.15 8.38
C ILE A 30 39.44 -8.50 8.20
N HIS A 31 40.22 -8.62 9.28
CA HIS A 31 41.62 -9.00 9.23
C HIS A 31 41.75 -10.53 9.22
N GLU A 32 40.84 -11.24 9.89
CA GLU A 32 40.78 -12.69 9.84
C GLU A 32 40.12 -13.23 8.57
N ASN A 33 39.09 -12.55 8.04
CA ASN A 33 38.30 -12.98 6.87
C ASN A 33 38.20 -11.87 5.80
N PRO A 34 39.33 -11.42 5.22
CA PRO A 34 39.36 -10.31 4.29
C PRO A 34 38.54 -10.56 3.01
N GLU A 35 38.42 -11.81 2.56
CA GLU A 35 37.61 -12.17 1.40
C GLU A 35 36.11 -11.89 1.59
N VAL A 36 35.60 -12.03 2.81
CA VAL A 36 34.20 -11.72 3.13
C VAL A 36 33.97 -10.22 3.07
N PHE A 37 34.93 -9.43 3.54
CA PHE A 37 34.89 -7.97 3.42
C PHE A 37 34.87 -7.53 1.95
N VAL A 38 35.75 -8.09 1.11
CA VAL A 38 35.77 -7.80 -0.33
C VAL A 38 34.44 -8.17 -0.99
N ARG A 39 33.85 -9.32 -0.65
CA ARG A 39 32.52 -9.72 -1.17
C ARG A 39 31.42 -8.72 -0.79
N PHE A 40 31.41 -8.23 0.45
CA PHE A 40 30.44 -7.20 0.85
C PHE A 40 30.63 -5.90 0.07
N MET A 41 31.87 -5.45 -0.14
CA MET A 41 32.15 -4.26 -0.92
C MET A 41 31.75 -4.42 -2.39
N LEU A 42 32.04 -5.56 -3.00
CA LEU A 42 31.61 -5.85 -4.38
C LEU A 42 30.09 -5.88 -4.51
N GLY A 43 29.38 -6.48 -3.54
CA GLY A 43 27.93 -6.45 -3.52
C GLY A 43 27.36 -5.03 -3.37
N ALA A 44 27.95 -4.21 -2.50
CA ALA A 44 27.52 -2.83 -2.26
C ALA A 44 27.80 -1.89 -3.45
N LEU A 45 28.85 -2.17 -4.20
CA LEU A 45 29.31 -1.38 -5.35
C LEU A 45 28.86 -1.97 -6.69
N SER A 46 28.00 -2.99 -6.67
CA SER A 46 27.48 -3.58 -7.90
C SER A 46 26.69 -2.54 -8.70
N LEU A 47 26.88 -2.56 -10.02
CA LEU A 47 26.10 -1.76 -10.95
C LEU A 47 24.76 -2.44 -11.32
N GLU A 48 24.60 -3.70 -10.95
CA GLU A 48 23.38 -4.46 -11.15
C GLU A 48 22.35 -4.05 -10.08
N ALA A 49 21.26 -3.44 -10.54
CA ALA A 49 20.26 -2.81 -9.69
C ALA A 49 19.60 -3.81 -8.71
N ASP A 50 19.31 -5.02 -9.17
CA ASP A 50 18.75 -6.09 -8.37
C ASP A 50 19.72 -6.60 -7.30
N VAL A 51 21.02 -6.69 -7.61
CA VAL A 51 22.07 -7.08 -6.65
C VAL A 51 22.15 -6.10 -5.48
N VAL A 52 22.08 -4.79 -5.74
CA VAL A 52 22.08 -3.77 -4.68
C VAL A 52 20.71 -3.58 -4.01
N GLY A 53 19.66 -4.26 -4.52
CA GLY A 53 18.33 -4.33 -3.91
C GLY A 53 17.30 -3.32 -4.44
N PHE A 54 17.54 -2.70 -5.60
CA PHE A 54 16.52 -1.95 -6.33
C PHE A 54 15.52 -2.88 -7.02
N ASP A 55 14.32 -2.35 -7.24
CA ASP A 55 13.30 -3.02 -8.04
C ASP A 55 13.70 -2.95 -9.53
N PRO A 56 13.98 -4.10 -10.20
CA PRO A 56 14.44 -4.12 -11.59
C PRO A 56 13.36 -3.68 -12.59
N THR A 57 12.09 -3.63 -12.16
CA THR A 57 10.98 -3.13 -12.99
C THR A 57 10.95 -1.60 -13.05
N ILE A 58 11.68 -0.92 -12.17
CA ILE A 58 11.83 0.54 -12.15
C ILE A 58 13.24 0.90 -12.59
N TYR A 59 13.37 1.60 -13.72
CA TYR A 59 14.67 1.88 -14.32
C TYR A 59 14.74 3.29 -14.90
N TYR A 60 15.96 3.75 -15.18
CA TYR A 60 16.19 5.04 -15.85
C TYR A 60 16.51 4.81 -17.33
N SER A 61 15.82 5.53 -18.22
CA SER A 61 16.11 5.61 -19.66
C SER A 61 15.81 7.02 -20.14
N ASP A 62 16.64 7.55 -21.04
CA ASP A 62 16.45 8.86 -21.68
C ASP A 62 16.28 10.01 -20.66
N GLY A 63 17.02 9.94 -19.54
CA GLY A 63 16.97 10.92 -18.46
C GLY A 63 15.68 10.90 -17.63
N LYS A 64 14.77 9.96 -17.89
CA LYS A 64 13.51 9.78 -17.15
C LYS A 64 13.48 8.43 -16.45
N ARG A 65 12.67 8.33 -15.40
CA ARG A 65 12.42 7.05 -14.71
C ARG A 65 11.17 6.42 -15.29
N HIS A 66 11.25 5.13 -15.55
CA HIS A 66 10.18 4.32 -16.12
C HIS A 66 9.80 3.21 -15.13
N VAL A 67 8.58 2.70 -15.27
CA VAL A 67 8.12 1.50 -14.58
C VAL A 67 7.51 0.55 -15.59
N ARG A 68 8.03 -0.68 -15.63
CA ARG A 68 7.47 -1.79 -16.39
C ARG A 68 6.50 -2.57 -15.50
N THR A 69 5.36 -2.94 -16.04
CA THR A 69 4.32 -3.76 -15.37
C THR A 69 3.50 -4.47 -16.43
N VAL A 70 2.38 -5.09 -16.05
CA VAL A 70 1.36 -5.59 -16.98
C VAL A 70 0.01 -4.92 -16.73
N ASP A 71 -0.80 -4.82 -17.79
CA ASP A 71 -2.20 -4.41 -17.71
C ASP A 71 -3.12 -5.55 -17.21
N SER A 72 -4.43 -5.35 -17.28
CA SER A 72 -5.44 -6.36 -16.93
C SER A 72 -5.40 -7.62 -17.80
N ASP A 73 -4.89 -7.54 -19.03
CA ASP A 73 -4.78 -8.66 -19.96
C ASP A 73 -3.44 -9.40 -19.84
N GLY A 74 -2.55 -8.92 -18.96
CA GLY A 74 -1.22 -9.47 -18.76
C GLY A 74 -0.20 -9.04 -19.81
N LEU A 75 -0.53 -8.04 -20.64
CA LEU A 75 0.40 -7.49 -21.62
C LEU A 75 1.36 -6.53 -20.94
N GLU A 76 2.63 -6.57 -21.35
CA GLU A 76 3.64 -5.67 -20.82
C GLU A 76 3.31 -4.22 -21.20
N VAL A 77 3.26 -3.36 -20.19
CA VAL A 77 3.07 -1.92 -20.33
C VAL A 77 4.19 -1.19 -19.60
N VAL A 78 4.63 -0.08 -20.19
CA VAL A 78 5.66 0.80 -19.62
C VAL A 78 5.06 2.17 -19.42
N TYR A 79 5.25 2.72 -18.22
CA TYR A 79 4.86 4.10 -17.93
C TYR A 79 6.08 4.94 -17.57
N THR A 80 6.09 6.18 -18.06
CA THR A 80 7.07 7.19 -17.66
C THR A 80 6.62 7.86 -16.36
N MET A 81 7.49 7.95 -15.35
CA MET A 81 7.15 8.65 -14.11
C MET A 81 7.14 10.15 -14.31
N VAL A 82 6.04 10.81 -13.92
CA VAL A 82 5.86 12.26 -14.09
C VAL A 82 6.72 13.06 -13.13
N HIS A 83 7.00 12.51 -11.95
CA HIS A 83 7.80 13.14 -10.91
C HIS A 83 8.91 12.20 -10.41
N VAL A 84 10.04 12.79 -10.01
CA VAL A 84 11.14 12.06 -9.37
C VAL A 84 10.70 11.48 -8.02
N ARG A 85 9.87 12.22 -7.27
CA ARG A 85 9.34 11.81 -5.97
C ARG A 85 7.95 11.19 -6.12
N PRO A 86 7.60 10.18 -5.30
CA PRO A 86 6.26 9.62 -5.28
C PRO A 86 5.25 10.67 -4.80
N VAL A 87 4.01 10.58 -5.28
CA VAL A 87 2.91 11.45 -4.83
C VAL A 87 2.44 11.08 -3.42
N PHE A 88 2.65 9.83 -3.02
CA PHE A 88 2.40 9.35 -1.67
C PHE A 88 3.43 8.28 -1.29
N TYR A 89 3.91 8.31 -0.04
CA TYR A 89 4.70 7.22 0.50
C TYR A 89 4.56 7.12 2.02
N ARG A 90 4.40 5.89 2.53
CA ARG A 90 4.41 5.61 3.97
C ARG A 90 5.85 5.59 4.50
N ARG A 91 6.14 6.48 5.46
CA ARG A 91 7.46 6.57 6.15
C ARG A 91 7.73 5.46 7.16
N THR A 92 6.73 4.66 7.52
CA THR A 92 6.91 3.56 8.49
C THR A 92 7.84 2.49 7.92
N ILE A 93 8.85 2.08 8.68
CA ILE A 93 9.81 1.05 8.27
C ILE A 93 9.09 -0.30 8.08
N ARG A 94 8.41 -0.78 9.13
CA ARG A 94 7.63 -2.03 9.12
C ARG A 94 6.19 -1.76 8.65
N GLY A 95 5.62 -2.70 7.89
CA GLY A 95 4.21 -2.65 7.48
C GLY A 95 4.04 -2.62 5.96
N ARG A 96 2.99 -1.93 5.49
CA ARG A 96 2.61 -1.91 4.07
C ARG A 96 3.64 -1.22 3.18
N GLY A 97 4.27 -0.17 3.69
CA GLY A 97 5.25 0.58 2.89
C GLY A 97 4.69 1.17 1.60
N THR A 98 3.38 1.42 1.56
CA THR A 98 2.64 1.87 0.37
C THR A 98 3.33 3.07 -0.25
N THR A 99 3.59 2.99 -1.55
CA THR A 99 4.21 4.04 -2.36
C THR A 99 3.41 4.21 -3.63
N CYS A 100 2.93 5.42 -3.90
CA CYS A 100 2.15 5.74 -5.10
C CYS A 100 2.96 6.67 -6.00
N TRP A 101 3.11 6.27 -7.25
CA TRP A 101 3.81 7.01 -8.29
C TRP A 101 2.81 7.53 -9.29
N MET A 102 2.91 8.82 -9.63
CA MET A 102 2.17 9.36 -10.76
C MET A 102 2.96 9.08 -12.03
N VAL A 103 2.31 8.43 -12.99
CA VAL A 103 2.93 7.93 -14.21
C VAL A 103 2.10 8.31 -15.43
N GLN A 104 2.72 8.31 -16.60
CA GLN A 104 2.13 8.68 -17.87
C GLN A 104 2.43 7.61 -18.92
N ASN A 105 1.45 7.26 -19.75
CA ASN A 105 1.65 6.38 -20.91
C ASN A 105 2.09 7.18 -22.16
N ASP A 106 2.33 6.50 -23.27
CA ASP A 106 2.77 7.15 -24.51
C ASP A 106 1.70 8.07 -25.14
N GLU A 107 0.42 7.82 -24.86
CA GLU A 107 -0.70 8.67 -25.30
C GLU A 107 -0.83 9.96 -24.49
N GLY A 108 -0.15 10.06 -23.35
CA GLY A 108 -0.17 11.20 -22.46
C GLY A 108 -1.18 11.10 -21.31
N ASP A 109 -1.91 9.98 -21.19
CA ASP A 109 -2.82 9.71 -20.08
C ASP A 109 -2.07 9.45 -18.77
N ILE A 110 -2.66 9.93 -17.67
CA ILE A 110 -2.06 9.88 -16.33
C ILE A 110 -2.70 8.77 -15.51
N PHE A 111 -1.84 8.02 -14.81
CA PHE A 111 -2.22 6.91 -13.92
C PHE A 111 -1.47 7.00 -12.59
N ILE A 112 -1.94 6.22 -11.62
CA ILE A 112 -1.24 5.97 -10.37
C ILE A 112 -0.75 4.52 -10.35
N VAL A 113 0.54 4.33 -10.17
CA VAL A 113 1.12 3.02 -9.84
C VAL A 113 1.30 2.95 -8.34
N LYS A 114 0.56 2.05 -7.69
CA LYS A 114 0.58 1.81 -6.24
C LYS A 114 1.33 0.52 -5.93
N ASP A 115 2.47 0.65 -5.27
CA ASP A 115 3.24 -0.47 -4.72
C ASP A 115 2.95 -0.65 -3.23
N GLY A 116 2.76 -1.89 -2.78
CA GLY A 116 2.46 -2.18 -1.38
C GLY A 116 2.85 -3.59 -0.95
N TRP A 117 3.28 -3.72 0.31
CA TRP A 117 3.62 -5.01 0.93
C TRP A 117 2.47 -5.56 1.75
N LYS A 118 2.06 -6.78 1.43
CA LYS A 118 0.88 -7.41 1.98
C LYS A 118 1.24 -8.68 2.75
N ALA A 119 0.56 -8.91 3.87
CA ALA A 119 0.67 -10.20 4.56
C ALA A 119 -0.06 -11.29 3.77
N LEU A 120 0.55 -12.47 3.65
CA LEU A 120 0.09 -13.57 2.77
C LEU A 120 -1.32 -14.10 3.08
N ASN A 121 -1.84 -13.86 4.28
CA ASN A 121 -3.17 -14.31 4.69
C ASN A 121 -4.30 -13.30 4.37
N ARG A 122 -3.99 -12.19 3.69
CA ARG A 122 -4.97 -11.15 3.34
C ARG A 122 -5.34 -11.25 1.86
N VAL A 123 -6.60 -10.93 1.55
CA VAL A 123 -7.11 -10.86 0.16
C VAL A 123 -6.58 -9.60 -0.50
N HIS A 124 -6.08 -9.70 -1.73
CA HIS A 124 -5.46 -8.60 -2.48
C HIS A 124 -6.42 -7.43 -2.72
N GLU A 125 -5.88 -6.21 -2.76
CA GLU A 125 -6.67 -5.02 -3.11
C GLU A 125 -7.29 -5.17 -4.51
N SER A 126 -6.52 -5.75 -5.44
CA SER A 126 -6.96 -6.02 -6.81
C SER A 126 -8.27 -6.81 -6.85
N THR A 127 -8.46 -7.80 -5.97
CA THR A 127 -9.69 -8.61 -5.91
C THR A 127 -10.92 -7.77 -5.57
N PHE A 128 -10.78 -6.76 -4.70
CA PHE A 128 -11.88 -5.86 -4.37
C PHE A 128 -12.15 -4.85 -5.49
N LEU A 129 -11.09 -4.36 -6.13
CA LEU A 129 -11.20 -3.45 -7.27
C LEU A 129 -11.81 -4.13 -8.51
N GLU A 130 -11.49 -5.41 -8.76
CA GLU A 130 -12.14 -6.23 -9.80
C GLU A 130 -13.64 -6.37 -9.54
N LYS A 131 -14.03 -6.62 -8.28
CA LYS A 131 -15.46 -6.71 -7.90
C LYS A 131 -16.20 -5.38 -8.01
N ALA A 132 -15.49 -4.27 -7.88
CA ALA A 132 -16.02 -2.91 -7.97
C ALA A 132 -15.78 -2.26 -9.35
N GLU A 133 -15.40 -3.05 -10.35
CA GLU A 133 -15.17 -2.55 -11.70
C GLU A 133 -16.43 -1.86 -12.24
N ASN A 134 -16.25 -0.69 -12.83
CA ASN A 134 -17.33 0.17 -13.36
C ASN A 134 -18.33 0.65 -12.30
N ALA A 135 -18.07 0.46 -11.01
CA ALA A 135 -18.89 1.03 -9.96
C ALA A 135 -18.70 2.55 -9.89
N ASP A 136 -19.80 3.27 -10.07
CA ASP A 136 -19.84 4.72 -9.89
C ASP A 136 -19.36 5.14 -8.51
N GLY A 137 -18.58 6.23 -8.46
CA GLY A 137 -18.03 6.78 -7.23
C GLY A 137 -16.90 5.94 -6.61
N VAL A 138 -16.37 4.93 -7.31
CA VAL A 138 -15.25 4.08 -6.84
C VAL A 138 -14.04 4.23 -7.75
N GLY A 139 -12.84 4.26 -7.17
CA GLY A 139 -11.58 4.25 -7.91
C GLY A 139 -11.43 3.02 -8.80
N GLN A 140 -11.00 3.22 -10.04
CA GLN A 140 -10.90 2.18 -11.05
C GLN A 140 -9.47 1.66 -11.21
N MET A 141 -9.33 0.34 -11.34
CA MET A 141 -8.08 -0.37 -11.62
C MET A 141 -7.92 -0.61 -13.13
N ARG A 142 -6.69 -0.53 -13.62
CA ARG A 142 -6.33 -0.79 -15.03
C ARG A 142 -5.40 -1.98 -15.23
N GLY A 143 -4.79 -2.45 -14.15
CA GLY A 143 -3.90 -3.60 -14.17
C GLY A 143 -3.33 -3.85 -12.79
N PHE A 144 -2.80 -5.04 -12.58
CA PHE A 144 -2.17 -5.38 -11.32
C PHE A 144 -1.14 -6.50 -11.51
N GLN A 145 -0.21 -6.56 -10.57
CA GLN A 145 0.73 -7.67 -10.41
C GLN A 145 0.78 -8.03 -8.95
N ASN A 146 0.29 -9.23 -8.64
CA ASN A 146 0.44 -9.81 -7.31
C ASN A 146 1.75 -10.59 -7.25
N ARG A 147 2.37 -10.64 -6.06
CA ARG A 147 3.60 -11.40 -5.81
C ARG A 147 4.77 -11.03 -6.73
N LEU A 148 5.00 -9.73 -6.93
CA LEU A 148 6.23 -9.21 -7.57
C LEU A 148 7.50 -9.65 -6.85
N ALA A 149 7.42 -9.78 -5.53
CA ALA A 149 8.50 -10.29 -4.69
C ALA A 149 7.93 -10.86 -3.40
N LEU A 150 8.61 -11.85 -2.82
CA LEU A 150 8.31 -12.38 -1.50
C LEU A 150 9.43 -12.02 -0.53
N LEU A 151 9.12 -11.56 0.69
CA LEU A 151 10.15 -11.17 1.64
C LEU A 151 11.06 -12.32 2.02
N SER A 152 10.52 -13.53 2.19
CA SER A 152 11.33 -14.73 2.47
C SER A 152 12.32 -15.02 1.35
N GLU A 153 11.89 -14.92 0.09
CA GLU A 153 12.75 -15.08 -1.11
C GLU A 153 13.83 -14.00 -1.15
N LEU A 154 13.46 -12.73 -1.00
CA LEU A 154 14.42 -11.62 -0.98
C LEU A 154 15.42 -11.69 0.19
N ARG A 155 15.05 -12.37 1.28
CA ARG A 155 15.92 -12.58 2.44
C ARG A 155 16.68 -13.91 2.40
N LEU A 156 16.46 -14.74 1.38
CA LEU A 156 17.01 -16.09 1.29
C LEU A 156 16.67 -16.94 2.53
N ILE A 157 15.48 -16.76 3.09
CA ILE A 157 14.99 -17.51 4.25
C ILE A 157 14.19 -18.71 3.75
N ASN A 158 14.65 -19.92 4.06
CA ASN A 158 13.83 -21.11 3.90
C ASN A 158 12.79 -21.20 5.02
N VAL A 159 11.56 -20.82 4.72
CA VAL A 159 10.44 -20.79 5.69
C VAL A 159 10.15 -22.16 6.31
N ASN A 160 10.46 -23.27 5.61
CA ASN A 160 10.23 -24.64 6.08
C ASN A 160 11.30 -25.11 7.09
N GLU A 161 12.47 -24.48 7.10
CA GLU A 161 13.59 -24.82 7.98
C GLU A 161 13.77 -23.80 9.13
N MET A 162 12.84 -22.86 9.27
CA MET A 162 12.93 -21.84 10.32
C MET A 162 12.78 -22.47 11.71
N SER A 163 13.66 -22.04 12.62
CA SER A 163 13.49 -22.35 14.04
C SER A 163 12.13 -21.86 14.56
N ALA A 164 11.58 -22.56 15.56
CA ALA A 164 10.33 -22.16 16.21
C ALA A 164 10.37 -20.74 16.79
N LYS A 165 11.56 -20.24 17.17
CA LYS A 165 11.76 -18.85 17.62
C LYS A 165 11.60 -17.85 16.47
N MET A 166 12.16 -18.17 15.30
CA MET A 166 12.08 -17.31 14.12
C MET A 166 10.67 -17.29 13.52
N ALA A 167 9.99 -18.44 13.49
CA ALA A 167 8.61 -18.56 13.05
C ALA A 167 7.62 -17.71 13.88
N LYS A 168 7.95 -17.39 15.14
CA LYS A 168 7.12 -16.51 15.99
C LYS A 168 7.25 -15.02 15.67
N VAL A 169 8.34 -14.60 15.03
CA VAL A 169 8.64 -13.17 14.83
C VAL A 169 8.64 -12.77 13.36
N PHE A 170 8.95 -13.71 12.46
CA PHE A 170 8.92 -13.50 11.03
C PHE A 170 7.49 -13.68 10.51
N HIS A 171 7.00 -12.65 9.84
CA HIS A 171 5.71 -12.69 9.15
C HIS A 171 5.97 -12.31 7.71
N ASP A 172 5.86 -13.29 6.84
CA ASP A 172 6.15 -13.11 5.44
C ASP A 172 5.17 -12.15 4.77
N ARG A 173 5.65 -11.48 3.73
CA ARG A 173 4.87 -10.51 2.97
C ARG A 173 5.26 -10.59 1.51
N GLU A 174 4.26 -10.37 0.66
CA GLU A 174 4.46 -10.23 -0.77
C GLU A 174 4.32 -8.76 -1.18
N LEU A 175 5.08 -8.35 -2.18
CA LEU A 175 4.93 -7.08 -2.87
C LEU A 175 3.87 -7.24 -3.96
N SER A 176 2.92 -6.32 -4.00
CA SER A 176 1.95 -6.18 -5.08
C SER A 176 2.04 -4.78 -5.68
N ARG A 177 1.70 -4.69 -6.97
CA ARG A 177 1.56 -3.44 -7.72
C ARG A 177 0.15 -3.37 -8.30
N VAL A 178 -0.48 -2.21 -8.20
CA VAL A 178 -1.79 -1.93 -8.80
C VAL A 178 -1.68 -0.64 -9.62
N ILE A 179 -2.24 -0.66 -10.82
CA ILE A 179 -2.37 0.50 -11.70
C ILE A 179 -3.79 1.02 -11.56
N LEU A 180 -3.92 2.29 -11.19
CA LEU A 180 -5.18 2.95 -10.90
C LEU A 180 -5.36 4.15 -11.82
N ASP A 181 -6.61 4.47 -12.13
CA ASP A 181 -6.96 5.74 -12.74
C ASP A 181 -6.48 6.91 -11.88
N TYR A 182 -5.96 7.95 -12.53
CA TYR A 182 -5.70 9.22 -11.85
C TYR A 182 -6.99 10.02 -11.69
N TYR A 183 -7.23 10.50 -10.47
CA TYR A 183 -8.33 11.38 -10.12
C TYR A 183 -7.81 12.75 -9.65
N GLY A 184 -8.71 13.60 -9.17
CA GLY A 184 -8.33 14.86 -8.56
C GLY A 184 -7.62 14.69 -7.22
N ARG A 185 -7.42 15.84 -6.57
CA ARG A 185 -6.83 15.94 -5.24
C ARG A 185 -7.72 15.31 -4.17
N SER A 186 -7.15 15.06 -2.99
CA SER A 186 -7.92 14.71 -1.78
C SER A 186 -9.03 15.73 -1.53
N LEU A 187 -10.12 15.26 -0.92
CA LEU A 187 -11.27 16.07 -0.53
C LEU A 187 -10.86 17.31 0.29
N GLU A 188 -9.78 17.27 1.07
CA GLU A 188 -9.25 18.44 1.80
C GLU A 188 -8.91 19.62 0.89
N GLY A 189 -8.57 19.36 -0.37
CA GLY A 189 -8.22 20.40 -1.34
C GLY A 189 -9.41 21.12 -1.97
N PHE A 190 -10.65 20.91 -1.50
CA PHE A 190 -11.83 21.53 -2.11
C PHE A 190 -11.70 23.06 -2.28
N LYS A 191 -12.27 23.59 -3.36
CA LYS A 191 -12.26 25.02 -3.73
C LYS A 191 -13.57 25.73 -3.43
N SER A 192 -14.65 24.97 -3.23
CA SER A 192 -15.96 25.52 -2.92
C SER A 192 -16.79 24.51 -2.13
N ARG A 193 -17.80 25.00 -1.40
CA ARG A 193 -18.76 24.14 -0.69
C ARG A 193 -19.51 23.20 -1.64
N GLY A 194 -19.80 23.65 -2.87
CA GLY A 194 -20.46 22.82 -3.88
C GLY A 194 -19.59 21.65 -4.35
N GLU A 195 -18.28 21.90 -4.56
CA GLU A 195 -17.32 20.84 -4.89
C GLU A 195 -17.16 19.86 -3.72
N LEU A 196 -17.01 20.36 -2.49
CA LEU A 196 -16.93 19.55 -1.28
C LEU A 196 -18.14 18.63 -1.13
N LEU A 197 -19.35 19.19 -1.10
CA LEU A 197 -20.57 18.43 -0.88
C LEU A 197 -20.88 17.48 -2.04
N GLY A 198 -20.61 17.89 -3.27
CA GLY A 198 -20.79 17.05 -4.45
C GLY A 198 -19.84 15.85 -4.46
N ALA A 199 -18.55 16.07 -4.20
CA ALA A 199 -17.56 15.01 -4.14
C ALA A 199 -17.80 14.05 -2.95
N TYR A 200 -18.08 14.60 -1.78
CA TYR A 200 -18.39 13.81 -0.59
C TYR A 200 -19.63 12.92 -0.80
N HIS A 201 -20.71 13.50 -1.36
CA HIS A 201 -21.94 12.76 -1.65
C HIS A 201 -21.68 11.60 -2.62
N ASP A 202 -20.98 11.87 -3.74
CA ASP A 202 -20.72 10.86 -4.76
C ASP A 202 -19.79 9.75 -4.26
N ALA A 203 -18.78 10.08 -3.44
CA ALA A 203 -17.94 9.07 -2.78
C ALA A 203 -18.71 8.22 -1.75
N LEU A 204 -19.68 8.81 -1.03
CA LEU A 204 -20.58 8.07 -0.14
C LEU A 204 -21.50 7.11 -0.93
N CYS A 205 -22.00 7.54 -2.10
CA CYS A 205 -22.70 6.66 -3.03
C CYS A 205 -21.78 5.56 -3.56
N GLY A 206 -20.52 5.87 -3.86
CA GLY A 206 -19.49 4.89 -4.21
C GLY A 206 -19.25 3.85 -3.13
N TYR A 207 -19.17 4.28 -1.86
CA TYR A 207 -19.12 3.37 -0.72
C TYR A 207 -20.37 2.48 -0.64
N GLN A 208 -21.56 3.04 -0.88
CA GLN A 208 -22.78 2.24 -0.94
C GLN A 208 -22.72 1.17 -2.05
N ASN A 209 -22.11 1.49 -3.19
CA ASN A 209 -21.90 0.53 -4.28
C ASN A 209 -20.91 -0.57 -3.89
N LEU A 210 -19.82 -0.26 -3.19
CA LEU A 210 -18.92 -1.25 -2.58
C LEU A 210 -19.68 -2.19 -1.63
N TYR A 211 -20.49 -1.63 -0.74
CA TYR A 211 -21.27 -2.43 0.21
C TYR A 211 -22.25 -3.38 -0.49
N LYS A 212 -22.95 -2.91 -1.54
CA LYS A 212 -23.83 -3.75 -2.37
C LYS A 212 -23.08 -4.86 -3.09
N ALA A 213 -21.81 -4.64 -3.45
CA ALA A 213 -20.91 -5.66 -4.00
C ALA A 213 -20.35 -6.62 -2.94
N GLY A 214 -20.80 -6.51 -1.67
CA GLY A 214 -20.36 -7.36 -0.58
C GLY A 214 -19.01 -6.95 0.02
N ILE A 215 -18.56 -5.70 -0.20
CA ILE A 215 -17.25 -5.18 0.22
C ILE A 215 -17.42 -4.20 1.38
N LEU A 216 -16.67 -4.42 2.45
CA LEU A 216 -16.56 -3.48 3.57
C LEU A 216 -15.17 -2.83 3.57
N HIS A 217 -15.09 -1.50 3.67
CA HIS A 217 -13.84 -0.74 3.40
C HIS A 217 -12.87 -0.75 4.58
N ARG A 218 -13.37 -0.50 5.80
CA ARG A 218 -12.68 -0.60 7.10
C ARG A 218 -11.54 0.38 7.42
N ASP A 219 -11.09 1.19 6.48
CA ASP A 219 -10.04 2.19 6.69
C ASP A 219 -10.40 3.53 6.01
N ILE A 220 -11.66 3.96 6.07
CA ILE A 220 -12.10 5.22 5.47
C ILE A 220 -11.50 6.41 6.22
N SER A 221 -10.84 7.30 5.48
CA SER A 221 -10.31 8.57 5.97
C SER A 221 -10.44 9.66 4.91
N VAL A 222 -10.11 10.90 5.27
CA VAL A 222 -10.13 12.02 4.33
C VAL A 222 -9.16 11.86 3.15
N ASN A 223 -8.14 11.01 3.31
CA ASN A 223 -7.19 10.71 2.23
C ASN A 223 -7.75 9.71 1.20
N ASP A 224 -8.81 8.99 1.56
CA ASP A 224 -9.39 7.93 0.75
C ASP A 224 -10.56 8.45 -0.10
N VAL A 225 -10.97 9.70 0.12
CA VAL A 225 -11.97 10.40 -0.69
C VAL A 225 -11.25 11.43 -1.58
N LEU A 226 -11.28 11.19 -2.89
CA LEU A 226 -10.73 12.11 -3.88
C LEU A 226 -11.84 12.88 -4.59
N ILE A 227 -11.54 14.11 -4.99
CA ILE A 227 -12.35 14.84 -5.96
C ILE A 227 -12.19 14.14 -7.32
N GLY A 228 -13.28 14.01 -8.07
CA GLY A 228 -13.29 13.39 -9.39
C GLY A 228 -12.40 14.11 -10.40
N LYS A 229 -12.29 13.55 -11.62
CA LYS A 229 -11.59 14.20 -12.73
C LYS A 229 -12.19 15.59 -13.00
N PRO A 230 -11.42 16.58 -13.47
CA PRO A 230 -11.96 17.91 -13.78
C PRO A 230 -13.17 17.83 -14.71
N GLY A 231 -14.30 18.42 -14.29
CA GLY A 231 -15.55 18.39 -15.06
C GLY A 231 -16.33 17.07 -14.99
N ALA A 232 -15.94 16.11 -14.16
CA ALA A 232 -16.68 14.87 -13.98
C ALA A 232 -18.13 15.16 -13.53
N PRO A 233 -19.14 14.61 -14.22
CA PRO A 233 -20.54 14.76 -13.80
C PRO A 233 -20.84 13.85 -12.61
N ALA A 234 -21.98 14.10 -11.95
CA ALA A 234 -22.54 13.11 -11.03
C ALA A 234 -22.83 11.79 -11.80
N PRO A 235 -22.62 10.62 -11.19
CA PRO A 235 -22.24 10.36 -9.79
C PRO A 235 -20.73 10.23 -9.54
N ASN A 236 -19.87 10.86 -10.35
CA ASN A 236 -18.40 10.70 -10.30
C ASN A 236 -17.67 12.01 -9.94
N ARG A 237 -18.34 12.95 -9.25
CA ARG A 237 -17.71 14.20 -8.76
C ARG A 237 -16.73 13.95 -7.61
N GLY A 238 -16.86 12.81 -6.95
CA GLY A 238 -15.91 12.31 -5.97
C GLY A 238 -15.86 10.79 -6.01
N VAL A 239 -14.73 10.24 -5.60
CA VAL A 239 -14.47 8.79 -5.64
C VAL A 239 -13.86 8.32 -4.32
N ILE A 240 -14.29 7.15 -3.87
CA ILE A 240 -13.64 6.41 -2.77
C ILE A 240 -12.54 5.51 -3.33
N ILE A 241 -11.38 5.46 -2.67
CA ILE A 241 -10.19 4.68 -3.07
C ILE A 241 -9.60 3.92 -1.86
N ASP A 242 -8.53 3.15 -2.10
CA ASP A 242 -7.76 2.39 -1.09
C ASP A 242 -8.52 1.25 -0.41
N LEU A 243 -8.64 0.11 -1.11
CA LEU A 243 -9.29 -1.11 -0.61
C LEU A 243 -8.29 -2.08 0.06
N ASP A 244 -7.10 -1.61 0.44
CA ASP A 244 -6.04 -2.45 1.07
C ASP A 244 -6.51 -3.15 2.35
N MET A 245 -7.42 -2.49 3.08
CA MET A 245 -7.95 -2.97 4.36
C MET A 245 -9.31 -3.64 4.25
N ALA A 246 -9.88 -3.69 3.04
CA ALA A 246 -11.21 -4.19 2.81
C ALA A 246 -11.35 -5.69 3.10
N ILE A 247 -12.60 -6.11 3.34
CA ILE A 247 -13.00 -7.50 3.50
C ILE A 247 -14.30 -7.76 2.75
N GLU A 248 -14.56 -9.04 2.49
CA GLU A 248 -15.86 -9.50 2.00
C GLU A 248 -16.81 -9.78 3.17
N LEU A 249 -18.08 -9.41 3.03
CA LEU A 249 -19.12 -9.63 4.05
C LEU A 249 -19.42 -11.12 4.27
N GLU A 250 -19.43 -11.93 3.22
CA GLU A 250 -19.78 -13.37 3.27
C GLU A 250 -18.57 -14.29 3.45
N ARG A 251 -17.64 -13.94 4.36
CA ARG A 251 -16.50 -14.83 4.65
C ARG A 251 -16.92 -15.99 5.55
N THR A 252 -16.84 -17.21 5.02
CA THR A 252 -17.01 -18.48 5.75
C THR A 252 -15.89 -18.81 6.76
N SER A 253 -14.86 -17.96 6.90
CA SER A 253 -13.74 -18.17 7.84
C SER A 253 -13.42 -16.95 8.73
N SER A 254 -13.72 -17.12 10.02
CA SER A 254 -12.98 -16.77 11.26
C SER A 254 -12.00 -15.56 11.37
N LEU A 255 -12.13 -14.49 10.59
CA LEU A 255 -11.39 -13.23 10.84
C LEU A 255 -12.29 -11.99 11.01
N TYR A 256 -13.46 -12.18 11.62
CA TYR A 256 -14.30 -11.12 12.22
C TYR A 256 -13.65 -10.44 13.43
N ILE A 257 -12.37 -10.71 13.72
CA ILE A 257 -11.69 -10.12 14.87
C ILE A 257 -11.43 -8.64 14.55
N VAL A 258 -12.02 -7.77 15.38
CA VAL A 258 -11.73 -6.35 15.41
C VAL A 258 -10.22 -6.17 15.61
N ASP A 259 -9.52 -5.75 14.55
CA ASP A 259 -8.14 -5.31 14.69
C ASP A 259 -8.17 -3.80 14.94
N PHE A 260 -8.17 -3.38 16.20
CA PHE A 260 -8.12 -1.97 16.57
C PHE A 260 -6.88 -1.23 16.00
N LYS A 261 -5.86 -1.96 15.53
CA LYS A 261 -4.68 -1.39 14.87
C LYS A 261 -4.91 -1.09 13.39
N THR A 262 -6.01 -1.57 12.82
CA THR A 262 -6.45 -1.31 11.45
C THR A 262 -7.30 -0.04 11.44
N GLY A 263 -6.99 0.90 10.55
CA GLY A 263 -7.72 2.17 10.46
C GLY A 263 -6.84 3.40 10.70
N THR A 264 -7.23 4.53 10.14
CA THR A 264 -6.72 5.85 10.53
C THR A 264 -7.43 6.30 11.82
N ARG A 265 -6.69 6.35 12.94
CA ARG A 265 -7.25 6.52 14.30
C ARG A 265 -8.25 7.66 14.47
N ALA A 266 -8.03 8.80 13.80
CA ALA A 266 -8.93 9.96 13.90
C ALA A 266 -10.32 9.72 13.28
N PHE A 267 -10.46 8.70 12.43
CA PHE A 267 -11.68 8.38 11.71
C PHE A 267 -12.26 7.01 12.13
N GLN A 268 -11.67 6.34 13.13
CA GLN A 268 -12.21 5.08 13.64
C GLN A 268 -13.50 5.33 14.42
N SER A 269 -14.49 4.47 14.23
CA SER A 269 -15.74 4.51 14.99
C SER A 269 -15.52 4.32 16.49
N ILE A 270 -16.47 4.80 17.30
CA ILE A 270 -16.47 4.60 18.75
C ILE A 270 -16.49 3.10 19.10
N ASN A 271 -17.19 2.27 18.32
CA ASN A 271 -17.19 0.82 18.52
C ASN A 271 -15.79 0.22 18.33
N ILE A 272 -15.10 0.58 17.24
CA ILE A 272 -13.73 0.10 16.96
C ILE A 272 -12.76 0.63 18.02
N LEU A 273 -12.85 1.89 18.43
CA LEU A 273 -12.02 2.45 19.50
C LEU A 273 -12.31 1.78 20.86
N GLY A 274 -13.58 1.51 21.17
CA GLY A 274 -14.02 0.86 22.39
C GLY A 274 -13.59 -0.60 22.53
N SER A 275 -13.23 -1.25 21.41
CA SER A 275 -12.58 -2.57 21.42
C SER A 275 -11.17 -2.55 22.03
N TYR A 276 -10.55 -1.37 22.13
CA TYR A 276 -9.26 -1.20 22.77
C TYR A 276 -9.35 -1.53 24.27
N GLY A 277 -8.77 -2.66 24.68
CA GLY A 277 -8.69 -3.10 26.08
C GLY A 277 -9.87 -3.96 26.57
N ARG A 278 -10.94 -4.12 25.79
CA ARG A 278 -12.09 -4.98 26.14
C ARG A 278 -12.19 -6.16 25.17
N LYS A 279 -11.42 -7.23 25.43
CA LYS A 279 -11.31 -8.40 24.53
C LYS A 279 -12.61 -9.16 24.25
N ASN A 280 -13.69 -8.95 25.02
CA ASN A 280 -14.86 -9.84 24.99
C ASN A 280 -16.21 -9.18 24.63
N ASN A 281 -16.30 -7.87 24.37
CA ASN A 281 -17.60 -7.18 24.14
C ASN A 281 -17.66 -6.28 22.89
N SER A 282 -16.65 -6.24 22.03
CA SER A 282 -16.69 -5.40 20.82
C SER A 282 -17.40 -6.11 19.68
N THR A 283 -18.38 -5.44 19.07
CA THR A 283 -19.02 -5.94 17.85
C THR A 283 -18.05 -5.84 16.67
N PRO A 284 -18.08 -6.80 15.73
CA PRO A 284 -17.26 -6.74 14.53
C PRO A 284 -17.48 -5.44 13.74
N HIS A 285 -16.46 -5.01 13.00
CA HIS A 285 -16.56 -3.87 12.08
C HIS A 285 -17.69 -4.14 11.07
N SER A 286 -18.60 -3.18 10.96
CA SER A 286 -19.80 -3.21 10.14
C SER A 286 -19.86 -1.97 9.24
N TYR A 287 -20.84 -1.92 8.34
CA TYR A 287 -21.03 -0.73 7.49
C TYR A 287 -21.33 0.54 8.31
N MET A 288 -21.90 0.42 9.51
CA MET A 288 -22.14 1.57 10.37
C MET A 288 -20.84 2.24 10.82
N ASP A 289 -19.79 1.45 11.05
CA ASP A 289 -18.48 1.96 11.45
C ASP A 289 -17.83 2.77 10.30
N ASP A 290 -17.97 2.29 9.06
CA ASP A 290 -17.52 3.00 7.86
C ASP A 290 -18.32 4.30 7.62
N LEU A 291 -19.65 4.28 7.86
CA LEU A 291 -20.47 5.49 7.81
C LEU A 291 -20.11 6.50 8.91
N GLU A 292 -19.72 6.02 10.10
CA GLU A 292 -19.21 6.88 11.17
C GLU A 292 -17.88 7.54 10.77
N SER A 293 -16.99 6.83 10.06
CA SER A 293 -15.78 7.41 9.46
C SER A 293 -16.10 8.54 8.49
N PHE A 294 -17.11 8.37 7.62
CA PHE A 294 -17.60 9.44 6.74
C PHE A 294 -18.08 10.68 7.52
N PHE A 295 -18.82 10.47 8.62
CA PHE A 295 -19.20 11.56 9.51
C PHE A 295 -17.97 12.30 10.09
N TYR A 296 -16.96 11.56 10.54
CA TYR A 296 -15.72 12.16 11.05
C TYR A 296 -14.92 12.90 9.98
N ILE A 297 -15.01 12.52 8.71
CA ILE A 297 -14.43 13.29 7.59
C ILE A 297 -15.07 14.68 7.52
N LEU A 298 -16.40 14.80 7.63
CA LEU A 298 -17.06 16.10 7.66
C LEU A 298 -16.65 16.93 8.88
N CYS A 299 -16.59 16.32 10.07
CA CYS A 299 -16.11 17.00 11.27
C CYS A 299 -14.67 17.51 11.10
N TRP A 300 -13.78 16.68 10.52
CA TRP A 300 -12.41 17.04 10.26
C TRP A 300 -12.30 18.26 9.34
N ILE A 301 -13.04 18.26 8.24
CA ILE A 301 -13.05 19.37 7.28
C ILE A 301 -13.62 20.63 7.92
N CYS A 302 -14.79 20.55 8.57
CA CYS A 302 -15.46 21.71 9.17
C CYS A 302 -14.69 22.35 10.33
N CYS A 303 -13.85 21.59 11.03
CA CYS A 303 -13.05 22.09 12.14
C CYS A 303 -11.62 22.50 11.72
N GLY A 304 -11.15 22.02 10.57
CA GLY A 304 -9.76 22.20 10.11
C GLY A 304 -9.57 23.23 8.99
N TYR A 305 -10.63 23.57 8.24
CA TYR A 305 -10.58 24.45 7.06
C TYR A 305 -11.75 25.44 7.05
#